data_AF-A0A2M8P7I7-F1
#
_entry.id   AF-A0A2M8P7I7-F1
#
_cell.length_a   1.000
_cell.length_b   1.000
_cell.length_c   1.000
_cell.angle_alpha   90.00
_cell.angle_beta   90.00
_cell.angle_gamma   90.00
#
_symmetry.space_group_name_H-M   'P 1'
#
loop_
_entity.id
_entity.type
_entity.pdbx_description
1 polymer ?
#
loop_
_entity_poly.entity_id
_entity_poly.type
_entity_poly.pdbx_seq_one_letter_code
_entity_poly.pdbx_strand_id
1 'polypeptide(L)'
;SAFINVTGDNGQWDPNVGATTSGGTGPTAAQDGSFYYYTETFGLNPGDTFDLEGDFDFSSLTNAEITFYRHMYSQFGDMGTLALDVSTNSGGAWTNVWSLTGDQGNVWTQETVNLSAYDGEASVRLRFRVTIGPSFRSEVGLDNLSIHG
;
A
#
# COMPACT_ATOMS: atom_id res chain seq x y z
N SER A 1 11.73 11.34 -1.42
CA SER A 1 11.48 10.31 -2.46
C SER A 1 9.99 10.10 -2.62
N ALA A 2 9.56 9.57 -3.76
CA ALA A 2 8.18 9.19 -3.99
C ALA A 2 8.07 7.67 -4.09
N PHE A 3 6.89 7.14 -3.78
CA PHE A 3 6.54 5.76 -4.05
C PHE A 3 6.32 5.56 -5.56
N ILE A 4 6.77 4.42 -6.09
CA ILE A 4 6.73 4.07 -7.51
C ILE A 4 6.20 2.65 -7.62
N ASN A 5 5.28 2.45 -8.56
CA ASN A 5 4.77 1.14 -8.90
C ASN A 5 5.90 0.24 -9.45
N VAL A 6 6.01 -0.98 -8.93
CA VAL A 6 6.92 -1.99 -9.47
C VAL A 6 6.34 -2.55 -10.77
N THR A 7 7.21 -2.79 -11.75
CA THR A 7 6.80 -3.35 -13.06
C THR A 7 7.35 -4.77 -13.22
N GLY A 8 6.55 -5.66 -13.79
CA GLY A 8 6.96 -7.05 -14.05
C GLY A 8 6.67 -8.03 -12.90
N ASP A 9 5.99 -7.55 -11.85
CA ASP A 9 5.22 -8.34 -10.89
C ASP A 9 3.83 -8.69 -11.48
N ASN A 10 2.91 -9.20 -10.65
CA ASN A 10 1.66 -9.77 -11.16
C ASN A 10 0.59 -8.73 -11.56
N GLY A 11 0.65 -7.53 -11.00
CA GLY A 11 -0.37 -6.48 -11.14
C GLY A 11 0.25 -5.10 -11.09
N GLN A 12 -0.54 -4.02 -11.03
CA GLN A 12 -0.02 -2.66 -11.03
C GLN A 12 -0.80 -1.79 -10.02
N TRP A 13 -0.10 -0.85 -9.40
CA TRP A 13 -0.67 0.29 -8.71
C TRP A 13 -0.90 1.43 -9.69
N ASP A 14 -2.17 1.71 -9.96
CA ASP A 14 -2.56 2.77 -10.89
C ASP A 14 -2.81 4.08 -10.14
N PRO A 15 -2.31 5.21 -10.64
CA PRO A 15 -2.74 6.51 -10.17
C PRO A 15 -4.18 6.79 -10.62
N ASN A 16 -5.07 7.20 -9.71
CA ASN A 16 -6.43 7.57 -10.08
C ASN A 16 -6.82 8.98 -9.67
N VAL A 17 -7.81 9.51 -10.40
CA VAL A 17 -8.55 10.72 -10.06
C VAL A 17 -10.05 10.44 -10.16
N GLY A 18 -10.75 10.44 -9.02
CA GLY A 18 -12.20 10.16 -8.95
C GLY A 18 -12.51 8.70 -8.61
N ALA A 19 -13.65 8.18 -9.09
CA ALA A 19 -14.09 6.82 -8.81
C ALA A 19 -13.22 5.79 -9.55
N THR A 20 -13.03 4.60 -8.96
CA THR A 20 -12.39 3.48 -9.67
C THR A 20 -13.24 3.00 -10.84
N THR A 21 -12.58 2.46 -11.87
CA THR A 21 -13.23 1.92 -13.07
C THR A 21 -13.98 0.63 -12.79
N SER A 22 -13.62 -0.10 -11.72
CA SER A 22 -14.38 -1.26 -11.29
C SER A 22 -15.66 -0.83 -10.55
N GLY A 23 -16.81 -1.16 -11.13
CA GLY A 23 -18.11 -0.76 -10.59
C GLY A 23 -18.32 -1.24 -9.15
N GLY A 24 -18.21 -0.31 -8.20
CA GLY A 24 -18.66 -0.43 -6.82
C GLY A 24 -17.72 -1.13 -5.85
N THR A 25 -16.45 -1.38 -6.18
CA THR A 25 -15.47 -1.97 -5.23
C THR A 25 -14.43 -0.99 -4.72
N GLY A 26 -14.50 0.28 -5.14
CA GLY A 26 -13.46 1.26 -4.81
C GLY A 26 -13.98 2.57 -4.28
N PRO A 27 -13.03 3.40 -3.81
CA PRO A 27 -13.37 4.73 -3.33
C PRO A 27 -13.98 5.54 -4.48
N THR A 28 -15.04 6.28 -4.16
CA THR A 28 -15.71 7.16 -5.13
C THR A 28 -14.93 8.46 -5.37
N ALA A 29 -13.97 8.77 -4.49
CA ALA A 29 -13.03 9.88 -4.56
C ALA A 29 -11.79 9.60 -3.69
N ALA A 30 -10.71 10.35 -3.94
CA ALA A 30 -9.53 10.37 -3.09
C ALA A 30 -9.89 10.76 -1.64
N GLN A 31 -9.03 10.38 -0.68
CA GLN A 31 -9.19 10.82 0.70
C GLN A 31 -8.82 12.29 0.85
N ASP A 32 -7.79 12.74 0.14
CA ASP A 32 -7.37 14.14 0.07
C ASP A 32 -7.00 14.52 -1.36
N GLY A 33 -7.20 15.79 -1.69
CA GLY A 33 -7.01 16.29 -3.04
C GLY A 33 -7.82 15.50 -4.08
N SER A 34 -7.16 15.08 -5.15
CA SER A 34 -7.79 14.38 -6.27
C SER A 34 -7.10 13.08 -6.63
N PHE A 35 -6.00 12.71 -5.96
CA PHE A 35 -5.12 11.63 -6.39
C PHE A 35 -5.01 10.56 -5.31
N TYR A 36 -5.03 9.29 -5.70
CA TYR A 36 -4.67 8.18 -4.84
C TYR A 36 -4.12 7.03 -5.69
N TYR A 37 -3.36 6.13 -5.06
CA TYR A 37 -2.96 4.88 -5.69
C TYR A 37 -4.06 3.84 -5.45
N TYR A 38 -4.41 3.06 -6.47
CA TYR A 38 -5.33 1.94 -6.30
C TYR A 38 -4.93 0.74 -7.14
N THR A 39 -5.63 -0.36 -6.90
CA THR A 39 -5.31 -1.66 -7.50
C THR A 39 -6.58 -2.25 -8.09
N GLU A 40 -6.56 -2.68 -9.35
CA GLU A 40 -7.60 -3.55 -9.89
C GLU A 40 -7.16 -5.01 -9.79
N THR A 41 -7.91 -5.82 -9.04
CA THR A 41 -7.56 -7.24 -8.84
C THR A 41 -8.15 -8.16 -9.91
N PHE A 42 -8.81 -7.61 -10.94
CA PHE A 42 -9.49 -8.40 -11.96
C PHE A 42 -8.47 -9.12 -12.86
N GLY A 43 -8.63 -10.44 -13.01
CA GLY A 43 -7.74 -11.26 -13.82
C GLY A 43 -6.48 -11.76 -13.09
N LEU A 44 -6.31 -11.41 -11.82
CA LEU A 44 -5.27 -11.96 -10.95
C LEU A 44 -5.73 -13.21 -10.22
N ASN A 45 -4.78 -14.04 -9.80
CA ASN A 45 -5.03 -15.29 -9.08
C ASN A 45 -4.75 -15.13 -7.58
N PRO A 46 -5.43 -15.91 -6.72
CA PRO A 46 -5.11 -15.95 -5.31
C PRO A 46 -3.62 -16.26 -5.08
N GLY A 47 -2.95 -15.42 -4.28
CA GLY A 47 -1.52 -15.48 -4.02
C GLY A 47 -0.64 -14.60 -4.92
N ASP A 48 -1.17 -14.07 -6.02
CA ASP A 48 -0.46 -13.06 -6.83
C ASP A 48 -0.16 -11.82 -5.97
N THR A 49 0.97 -11.18 -6.24
CA THR A 49 1.41 -9.98 -5.53
C THR A 49 1.85 -8.88 -6.45
N PHE A 50 1.66 -7.64 -6.02
CA PHE A 50 2.24 -6.48 -6.66
C PHE A 50 2.54 -5.36 -5.66
N ASP A 51 3.54 -4.57 -6.00
CA ASP A 51 4.32 -3.82 -5.04
C ASP A 51 4.39 -2.32 -5.42
N LEU A 52 4.26 -1.47 -4.41
CA LEU A 52 4.52 -0.03 -4.50
C LEU A 52 5.72 0.28 -3.60
N GLU A 53 6.84 0.72 -4.18
CA GLU A 53 8.12 0.84 -3.50
C GLU A 53 8.66 2.27 -3.47
N GLY A 54 9.40 2.62 -2.43
CA GLY A 54 10.14 3.88 -2.34
C GLY A 54 11.39 3.74 -1.46
N ASP A 55 12.44 4.50 -1.78
CA ASP A 55 13.70 4.52 -1.03
C ASP A 55 13.83 5.85 -0.28
N PHE A 56 14.04 5.81 1.03
CA PHE A 56 14.00 6.98 1.90
C PHE A 56 15.25 7.05 2.77
N ASP A 57 15.71 8.28 3.03
CA ASP A 57 16.87 8.55 3.89
C ASP A 57 16.37 8.86 5.30
N PHE A 58 16.67 7.97 6.25
CA PHE A 58 16.31 8.10 7.67
C PHE A 58 17.49 8.59 8.52
N SER A 59 18.61 8.99 7.91
CA SER A 59 19.85 9.37 8.60
C SER A 59 19.69 10.52 9.61
N SER A 60 18.66 11.35 9.43
CA SER A 60 18.35 12.49 10.30
C SER A 60 17.05 12.34 11.09
N LEU A 61 16.32 11.23 10.91
CA LEU A 61 15.04 11.00 11.58
C LEU A 61 15.24 10.39 12.97
N THR A 62 14.34 10.74 13.88
CA THR A 62 14.24 10.18 15.23
C THR A 62 12.81 9.80 15.56
N ASN A 63 12.60 8.60 16.08
CA ASN A 63 11.26 8.03 16.23
C ASN A 63 10.50 7.97 14.89
N ALA A 64 11.18 7.52 13.83
CA ALA A 64 10.58 7.50 12.50
C ALA A 64 9.25 6.74 12.49
N GLU A 65 8.27 7.27 11.76
CA GLU A 65 6.98 6.65 11.50
C GLU A 65 6.49 6.97 10.10
N ILE A 66 5.60 6.13 9.58
CA ILE A 66 4.85 6.41 8.36
C ILE A 66 3.36 6.48 8.69
N THR A 67 2.72 7.54 8.20
CA THR A 67 1.27 7.69 8.19
C THR A 67 0.75 7.54 6.76
N PHE A 68 -0.36 6.83 6.58
CA PHE A 68 -1.02 6.71 5.29
C PHE A 68 -2.52 6.46 5.49
N TYR A 69 -3.32 6.79 4.50
CA TYR A 69 -4.71 6.37 4.43
C TYR A 69 -4.84 5.14 3.55
N ARG A 70 -5.69 4.21 3.99
CA ARG A 70 -6.05 3.01 3.22
C ARG A 70 -7.55 2.94 2.99
N HIS A 71 -7.92 2.36 1.86
CA HIS A 71 -9.27 1.89 1.56
C HIS A 71 -9.17 0.43 1.14
N MET A 72 -9.95 -0.44 1.76
CA MET A 72 -9.83 -1.89 1.60
C MET A 72 -11.24 -2.46 1.60
N TYR A 73 -11.82 -2.61 0.41
CA TYR A 73 -13.24 -2.96 0.27
C TYR A 73 -13.47 -4.06 -0.76
N SER A 74 -14.42 -4.95 -0.45
CA SER A 74 -14.90 -5.99 -1.33
C SER A 74 -16.42 -6.10 -1.23
N GLN A 75 -17.12 -6.10 -2.36
CA GLN A 75 -18.56 -6.37 -2.39
C GLN A 75 -18.90 -7.81 -1.96
N PHE A 76 -17.94 -8.72 -2.03
CA PHE A 76 -18.14 -10.16 -1.79
C PHE A 76 -17.56 -10.62 -0.45
N GLY A 77 -17.13 -9.69 0.42
CA GLY A 77 -16.64 -9.94 1.78
C GLY A 77 -15.23 -10.56 1.85
N ASP A 78 -14.82 -11.33 0.84
CA ASP A 78 -13.47 -11.87 0.74
C ASP A 78 -12.53 -10.89 0.03
N MET A 79 -11.33 -10.73 0.56
CA MET A 79 -10.27 -9.85 0.04
C MET A 79 -8.89 -10.40 0.40
N GLY A 80 -7.87 -9.91 -0.29
CA GLY A 80 -6.47 -10.14 0.03
C GLY A 80 -5.92 -9.42 1.27
N THR A 81 -4.60 -9.27 1.27
CA THR A 81 -3.81 -8.64 2.34
C THR A 81 -3.08 -7.42 1.79
N LEU A 82 -3.07 -6.32 2.53
CA LEU A 82 -2.13 -5.21 2.34
C LEU A 82 -1.05 -5.30 3.41
N ALA A 83 0.21 -5.20 3.02
CA ALA A 83 1.37 -5.29 3.90
C ALA A 83 2.32 -4.12 3.67
N LEU A 84 3.00 -3.68 4.72
CA LEU A 84 4.16 -2.80 4.65
C LEU A 84 5.41 -3.60 5.03
N ASP A 85 6.34 -3.67 4.09
CA ASP A 85 7.64 -4.32 4.27
C ASP A 85 8.78 -3.29 4.22
N VAL A 86 9.87 -3.56 4.95
CA VAL A 86 11.06 -2.71 5.01
C VAL A 86 12.31 -3.48 4.61
N SER A 87 13.21 -2.83 3.87
CA SER A 87 14.53 -3.34 3.53
C SER A 87 15.62 -2.29 3.73
N THR A 88 16.72 -2.66 4.38
CA THR A 88 17.92 -1.83 4.56
C THR A 88 19.11 -2.31 3.71
N ASN A 89 18.89 -3.30 2.85
CA ASN A 89 19.91 -3.89 1.98
C ASN A 89 19.51 -3.82 0.50
N SER A 90 18.93 -2.68 0.09
CA SER A 90 18.52 -2.41 -1.29
C SER A 90 17.57 -3.47 -1.87
N GLY A 91 16.63 -3.98 -1.06
CA GLY A 91 15.63 -4.97 -1.48
C GLY A 91 16.12 -6.42 -1.48
N GLY A 92 17.34 -6.70 -0.99
CA GLY A 92 17.86 -8.07 -0.90
C GLY A 92 17.14 -8.95 0.12
N ALA A 93 16.63 -8.33 1.20
CA ALA A 93 15.79 -8.96 2.21
C ALA A 93 14.74 -7.97 2.70
N TRP A 94 13.54 -8.48 3.00
CA TRP A 94 12.39 -7.69 3.42
C TRP A 94 11.87 -8.18 4.78
N THR A 95 11.57 -7.24 5.67
CA THR A 95 10.93 -7.48 6.97
C THR A 95 9.52 -6.93 6.92
N ASN A 96 8.50 -7.75 7.19
CA ASN A 96 7.15 -7.25 7.34
C ASN A 96 7.01 -6.52 8.68
N VAL A 97 6.59 -5.26 8.66
CA VAL A 97 6.42 -4.43 9.86
C VAL A 97 4.95 -4.13 10.17
N TRP A 98 4.08 -4.29 9.18
CA TRP A 98 2.64 -4.15 9.35
C TRP A 98 1.89 -4.94 8.26
N SER A 99 0.70 -5.45 8.58
CA SER A 99 -0.20 -6.03 7.60
C SER A 99 -1.65 -6.01 8.09
N LEU A 100 -2.57 -6.04 7.13
CA LEU A 100 -4.00 -6.13 7.36
C LEU A 100 -4.65 -6.98 6.27
N THR A 101 -5.60 -7.84 6.66
CA THR A 101 -6.24 -8.81 5.75
C THR A 101 -7.76 -8.66 5.79
N GLY A 102 -8.39 -8.86 4.63
CA GLY A 102 -9.84 -8.91 4.51
C GLY A 102 -10.49 -7.54 4.36
N ASP A 103 -11.79 -7.57 4.09
CA ASP A 103 -12.61 -6.37 3.91
C ASP A 103 -12.62 -5.50 5.18
N GLN A 104 -12.36 -4.20 5.00
CA GLN A 104 -12.34 -3.18 6.05
C GLN A 104 -13.52 -2.20 5.92
N GLY A 105 -14.42 -2.46 4.98
CA GLY A 105 -15.56 -1.61 4.66
C GLY A 105 -15.22 -0.51 3.67
N ASN A 106 -16.27 0.09 3.11
CA ASN A 106 -16.15 1.19 2.15
C ASN A 106 -15.85 2.53 2.85
N VAL A 107 -14.68 2.61 3.49
CA VAL A 107 -14.21 3.79 4.23
C VAL A 107 -12.71 3.98 4.03
N TRP A 108 -12.27 5.24 4.04
CA TRP A 108 -10.85 5.56 4.21
C TRP A 108 -10.50 5.57 5.69
N THR A 109 -9.44 4.85 6.07
CA THR A 109 -8.92 4.77 7.44
C THR A 109 -7.45 5.14 7.47
N GLN A 110 -7.06 6.01 8.39
CA GLN A 110 -5.66 6.37 8.61
C GLN A 110 -4.96 5.27 9.42
N GLU A 111 -3.74 4.95 9.03
CA GLU A 111 -2.82 4.07 9.73
C GLU A 111 -1.55 4.82 10.10
N THR A 112 -0.90 4.38 11.18
CA THR A 112 0.41 4.87 11.61
C THR A 112 1.26 3.69 12.00
N VAL A 113 2.41 3.52 11.34
CA VAL A 113 3.33 2.42 11.58
C VAL A 113 4.65 2.97 12.09
N ASN A 114 5.06 2.50 13.27
CA ASN A 114 6.35 2.83 13.84
C ASN A 114 7.47 2.19 13.01
N LEU A 115 8.47 3.01 12.67
CA LEU A 115 9.67 2.64 11.92
C LEU A 115 10.95 3.02 12.68
N SER A 116 10.87 3.28 13.99
CA SER A 116 12.02 3.79 14.76
C SER A 116 13.16 2.77 14.89
N ALA A 117 12.92 1.51 14.55
CA ALA A 117 13.98 0.50 14.41
C ALA A 117 14.96 0.79 13.25
N TYR A 118 14.61 1.72 12.37
CA TYR A 118 15.39 2.12 11.19
C TYR A 118 15.90 3.57 11.27
N ASP A 119 15.79 4.21 12.42
CA ASP A 119 16.35 5.55 12.66
C ASP A 119 17.86 5.58 12.35
N GLY A 120 18.33 6.62 11.68
CA GLY A 120 19.74 6.78 11.34
C GLY A 120 20.22 6.02 10.11
N GLU A 121 19.38 5.17 9.50
CA GLU A 121 19.72 4.45 8.26
C GLU A 121 19.68 5.37 7.04
N ALA A 122 20.76 5.41 6.26
CA ALA A 122 20.86 6.30 5.10
C ALA A 122 20.03 5.84 3.88
N SER A 123 19.57 4.58 3.89
CA SER A 123 18.70 4.04 2.84
C SER A 123 17.77 2.98 3.42
N VAL A 124 16.49 3.33 3.46
CA VAL A 124 15.38 2.49 3.92
C VAL A 124 14.40 2.36 2.77
N ARG A 125 14.28 1.16 2.19
CA ARG A 125 13.24 0.86 1.22
C ARG A 125 11.98 0.43 1.93
N LEU A 126 10.89 1.08 1.56
CA LEU A 126 9.54 0.73 1.99
C LEU A 126 8.78 0.14 0.82
N ARG A 127 7.96 -0.88 1.09
CA ARG A 127 7.14 -1.55 0.09
C ARG A 127 5.75 -1.80 0.63
N PHE A 128 4.76 -1.19 0.00
CA PHE A 128 3.38 -1.60 0.14
C PHE A 128 3.10 -2.74 -0.83
N ARG A 129 2.81 -3.92 -0.28
CA ARG A 129 2.55 -5.13 -1.05
C ARG A 129 1.10 -5.55 -0.87
N VAL A 130 0.41 -5.76 -1.98
CA VAL A 130 -0.89 -6.43 -1.97
C VAL A 130 -0.70 -7.89 -2.33
N THR A 131 -1.33 -8.78 -1.55
CA THR A 131 -1.47 -10.20 -1.91
C THR A 131 -2.92 -10.47 -2.22
N ILE A 132 -3.22 -11.00 -3.41
CA ILE A 132 -4.58 -11.29 -3.85
C ILE A 132 -5.19 -12.43 -3.04
N GLY A 133 -6.40 -12.19 -2.52
CA GLY A 133 -7.20 -13.18 -1.83
C GLY A 133 -8.07 -14.02 -2.78
N PRO A 134 -9.00 -14.82 -2.25
CA PRO A 134 -9.84 -15.70 -3.07
C PRO A 134 -10.92 -14.99 -3.91
N SER A 135 -11.23 -13.73 -3.63
CA SER A 135 -12.20 -12.95 -4.39
C SER A 135 -11.58 -12.28 -5.61
N PHE A 136 -12.33 -12.26 -6.71
CA PHE A 136 -11.95 -11.70 -8.00
C PHE A 136 -12.26 -10.20 -8.15
N ARG A 137 -12.93 -9.58 -7.16
CA ARG A 137 -13.32 -8.16 -7.16
C ARG A 137 -13.13 -7.55 -5.77
N SER A 138 -11.94 -7.01 -5.56
CA SER A 138 -11.64 -6.16 -4.42
C SER A 138 -10.71 -5.04 -4.87
N GLU A 139 -10.67 -3.94 -4.14
CA GLU A 139 -9.72 -2.87 -4.42
C GLU A 139 -9.03 -2.45 -3.13
N VAL A 140 -7.74 -2.18 -3.24
CA VAL A 140 -6.96 -1.53 -2.22
C VAL A 140 -6.61 -0.14 -2.73
N GLY A 141 -6.89 0.88 -1.93
CA GLY A 141 -6.49 2.26 -2.16
C GLY A 141 -5.48 2.72 -1.12
N LEU A 142 -4.49 3.50 -1.53
CA LEU A 142 -3.52 4.19 -0.67
C LEU A 142 -3.50 5.68 -1.00
N ASP A 143 -3.52 6.52 0.03
CA ASP A 143 -3.48 7.97 -0.11
C ASP A 143 -2.69 8.61 1.04
N ASN A 144 -2.23 9.85 0.84
CA ASN A 144 -1.57 10.67 1.87
C ASN A 144 -0.42 9.97 2.62
N LEU A 145 0.45 9.28 1.87
CA LEU A 145 1.63 8.62 2.40
C LEU A 145 2.67 9.65 2.84
N SER A 146 3.02 9.63 4.12
CA SER A 146 3.94 10.61 4.70
C SER A 146 4.80 9.99 5.79
N ILE A 147 6.10 10.32 5.76
CA ILE A 147 7.10 9.83 6.70
C ILE A 147 7.50 11.00 7.60
N HIS A 148 7.55 10.76 8.91
CA HIS A 148 7.87 11.74 9.95
C HIS A 148 8.97 11.19 10.87
N GLY A 149 9.65 12.08 11.59
CA GLY A 149 10.72 11.77 12.56
C GLY A 149 11.75 12.88 12.70
#